data_AF-A0A2S4XL55-F1
#
_entry.id   AF-A0A2S4XL55-F1
#
_cell.length_a   1.000
_cell.length_b   1.000
_cell.length_c   1.000
_cell.angle_alpha   90.00
_cell.angle_beta   90.00
_cell.angle_gamma   90.00
#
_symmetry.space_group_name_H-M   'P 1'
#
loop_
_entity.id
_entity.type
_entity.pdbx_description
1 polymer ?
#
loop_
_entity_poly.entity_id
_entity_poly.type
_entity_poly.pdbx_seq_one_letter_code
_entity_poly.pdbx_strand_id
1 'polypeptide(L)'
;MGTATRVHPSADRRGDRSHRDRGRRAAGRGTPASSNARPVAPASTVVRTEHRTNRIGPIQLQQLVLIEVALAVVLVAAAVDMLLLVPGIVVAVALVLLAVLRRRRLSVRDWLATVLALRARKSAAAPLGAGVDPSLAPAAEAVPGLRTYGYLDRDRRTVGMAGDGTFLTAVVRVEAKGSALRPSGGARALPLTLLHDALDVDGIKLESVQVVQHVQPAPAPHLPEHAMARQSYLPLQQQTGAPALRLMWVALKFDPELCREAVEARGGGLTGAQRCLTRATDHLASRLTGAGFLTTVLDEQELIAALATSTCANPVATARAGLPDAAPARRTQETTRVWKCDDRLHTTYGVGRWPELGRSATPLPRLVSALTSVPTLASTFSLTVTAGDRNGAAGISGHVRLTGRSDAELSRARRQLESAARAAKLGLVRLDREQLPGAVATLPLGGAR
;
A
#
# COMPACT_ATOMS: atom_id res chain seq x y z
N MET A 1 3.74 -40.92 40.58
CA MET A 1 3.80 -41.42 41.96
C MET A 1 5.23 -41.20 42.44
N GLY A 2 5.65 -40.18 43.18
CA GLY A 2 4.95 -39.31 44.11
C GLY A 2 5.10 -39.86 45.53
N THR A 3 6.18 -39.50 46.24
CA THR A 3 6.16 -39.09 47.66
C THR A 3 7.53 -38.67 48.17
N ALA A 4 7.52 -37.57 48.92
CA ALA A 4 8.64 -36.86 49.49
C ALA A 4 8.93 -37.26 50.97
N THR A 5 10.05 -36.75 51.46
CA THR A 5 10.34 -36.26 52.84
C THR A 5 10.57 -37.24 53.98
N ARG A 6 11.76 -37.14 54.62
CA ARG A 6 11.89 -36.54 55.97
C ARG A 6 13.35 -36.24 56.36
N VAL A 7 13.51 -35.08 56.97
CA VAL A 7 14.72 -34.57 57.65
C VAL A 7 14.54 -34.76 59.16
N HIS A 8 15.65 -34.93 59.89
CA HIS A 8 15.74 -34.66 61.33
C HIS A 8 17.10 -34.03 61.72
N PRO A 9 17.18 -33.29 62.85
CA PRO A 9 18.08 -32.14 63.05
C PRO A 9 19.05 -32.27 64.24
N SER A 10 20.03 -31.35 64.35
CA SER A 10 20.68 -30.93 65.62
C SER A 10 21.44 -29.60 65.35
N ALA A 11 21.10 -28.48 66.00
CA ALA A 11 21.79 -27.88 67.17
C ALA A 11 23.24 -27.41 66.85
N ASP A 12 23.71 -26.20 67.21
CA ASP A 12 23.53 -25.45 68.45
C ASP A 12 24.16 -24.02 68.32
N ARG A 13 23.73 -23.07 69.20
CA ARG A 13 24.46 -21.87 69.74
C ARG A 13 24.89 -20.70 68.82
N ARG A 14 24.94 -19.42 69.25
CA ARG A 14 24.47 -18.57 70.38
C ARG A 14 25.10 -17.18 70.16
N GLY A 15 24.46 -16.11 70.64
CA GLY A 15 25.07 -14.80 70.95
C GLY A 15 24.70 -13.69 69.96
N ASP A 16 23.65 -12.90 70.18
CA ASP A 16 23.49 -11.81 71.16
C ASP A 16 24.33 -10.56 70.83
N ARG A 17 23.67 -9.47 70.43
CA ARG A 17 23.65 -8.21 71.19
C ARG A 17 22.78 -7.14 70.52
N SER A 18 21.94 -6.58 71.37
CA SER A 18 21.07 -5.43 71.19
C SER A 18 21.85 -4.11 71.26
N HIS A 19 21.39 -3.08 70.53
CA HIS A 19 21.36 -1.72 71.07
C HIS A 19 20.24 -0.89 70.43
N ARG A 20 19.37 -0.39 71.28
CA ARG A 20 18.38 0.67 71.02
C ARG A 20 19.00 2.02 71.38
N ASP A 21 18.69 3.05 70.59
CA ASP A 21 18.29 4.40 71.04
C ASP A 21 17.82 5.18 69.79
N ARG A 22 16.54 5.53 69.59
CA ARG A 22 15.69 6.59 70.19
C ARG A 22 16.14 8.04 69.94
N GLY A 23 15.26 8.73 69.20
CA GLY A 23 14.99 10.17 69.29
C GLY A 23 15.52 10.99 68.10
N ARG A 24 14.83 11.98 67.53
CA ARG A 24 13.50 12.56 67.78
C ARG A 24 13.22 13.55 66.63
N ARG A 25 12.00 13.48 66.07
CA ARG A 25 11.18 14.51 65.38
C ARG A 25 11.84 15.77 64.79
N ALA A 26 11.52 16.04 63.51
CA ALA A 26 11.00 17.34 63.08
C ALA A 26 9.98 17.15 61.96
N ALA A 27 8.79 17.72 62.15
CA ALA A 27 7.69 17.71 61.21
C ALA A 27 7.86 18.84 60.18
N GLY A 28 7.77 18.51 58.89
CA GLY A 28 7.66 19.45 57.79
C GLY A 28 6.56 19.00 56.85
N ARG A 29 5.40 19.68 56.93
CA ARG A 29 4.29 19.56 55.98
C ARG A 29 4.78 19.98 54.59
N GLY A 30 4.94 19.01 53.69
CA GLY A 30 5.06 19.23 52.25
C GLY A 30 3.83 18.67 51.56
N THR A 31 2.92 19.54 51.14
CA THR A 31 1.73 19.24 50.36
C THR A 31 2.10 18.48 49.08
N PRO A 32 1.43 17.38 48.71
CA PRO A 32 1.60 16.82 47.38
C PRO A 32 0.93 17.77 46.39
N ALA A 33 1.72 18.56 45.67
CA ALA A 33 1.23 19.29 44.51
C ALA A 33 0.78 18.26 43.47
N SER A 34 -0.53 18.05 43.40
CA SER A 34 -1.18 17.38 42.29
C SER A 34 -0.94 18.20 41.03
N SER A 35 0.13 17.88 40.30
CA SER A 35 0.24 18.33 38.91
C SER A 35 -0.84 17.59 38.13
N ASN A 36 -2.02 18.21 38.05
CA ASN A 36 -3.05 17.94 37.06
C ASN A 36 -2.49 18.29 35.68
N ALA A 37 -1.48 17.55 35.22
CA ALA A 37 -1.12 17.49 33.82
C ALA A 37 -2.21 16.67 33.15
N ARG A 38 -3.25 17.36 32.66
CA ARG A 38 -4.16 16.80 31.66
C ARG A 38 -3.30 16.08 30.61
N PRO A 39 -3.57 14.80 30.27
CA PRO A 39 -2.90 14.18 29.14
C PRO A 39 -3.19 15.06 27.92
N VAL A 40 -2.16 15.72 27.40
CA VAL A 40 -2.23 16.47 26.16
C VAL A 40 -2.72 15.48 25.11
N ALA A 41 -3.95 15.67 24.65
CA ALA A 41 -4.53 14.84 23.62
C ALA A 41 -3.60 14.92 22.40
N PRO A 42 -3.18 13.78 21.82
CA PRO A 42 -2.38 13.83 20.60
C PRO A 42 -3.21 14.58 19.55
N ALA A 43 -2.61 15.63 18.98
CA ALA A 43 -3.20 16.45 17.94
C ALA A 43 -3.71 15.56 16.80
N SER A 44 -4.82 15.95 16.18
CA SER A 44 -5.30 15.31 14.95
C SER A 44 -4.18 15.31 13.92
N THR A 45 -3.68 14.12 13.56
CA THR A 45 -2.60 13.99 12.58
C THR A 45 -3.22 14.12 11.20
N VAL A 46 -3.01 15.26 10.55
CA VAL A 46 -3.34 15.44 9.14
C VAL A 46 -2.30 14.68 8.32
N VAL A 47 -2.70 13.52 7.77
CA VAL A 47 -1.83 12.74 6.88
C VAL A 47 -1.63 13.49 5.58
N ARG A 48 -0.38 13.88 5.30
CA ARG A 48 0.00 14.49 4.03
C ARG A 48 0.14 13.39 2.98
N THR A 49 -0.72 13.44 1.96
CA THR A 49 -0.66 12.50 0.83
C THR A 49 0.44 12.91 -0.13
N GLU A 50 1.42 12.04 -0.32
CA GLU A 50 2.27 12.10 -1.50
C GLU A 50 1.60 11.31 -2.61
N HIS A 51 0.72 11.98 -3.34
CA HIS A 51 0.29 11.49 -4.62
C HIS A 51 1.01 12.29 -5.71
N ARG A 52 1.59 11.59 -6.69
CA ARG A 52 2.24 12.22 -7.86
C ARG A 52 1.27 13.11 -8.65
N THR A 53 -0.04 12.94 -8.45
CA THR A 53 -1.12 13.81 -8.97
C THR A 53 -1.28 15.12 -8.22
N ASN A 54 -0.61 15.29 -7.07
CA ASN A 54 -0.60 16.52 -6.27
C ASN A 54 0.76 17.23 -6.37
N ARG A 55 1.35 17.29 -7.58
CA ARG A 55 2.40 18.26 -7.90
C ARG A 55 1.83 19.68 -7.84
N ILE A 56 1.53 20.17 -6.65
CA ILE A 56 1.28 21.58 -6.39
C ILE A 56 2.65 22.24 -6.22
N GLY A 57 3.35 22.43 -7.35
CA GLY A 57 4.61 23.17 -7.46
C GLY A 57 5.23 22.96 -8.85
N PRO A 58 5.82 23.97 -9.53
CA PRO A 58 5.71 25.42 -9.43
C PRO A 58 4.63 25.92 -10.40
N ILE A 59 3.36 25.64 -10.11
CA ILE A 59 2.22 25.98 -10.99
C ILE A 59 2.10 27.50 -11.17
N GLN A 60 2.50 28.28 -10.14
CA GLN A 60 2.50 29.74 -10.20
C GLN A 60 3.50 30.28 -11.23
N LEU A 61 4.68 29.67 -11.36
CA LEU A 61 5.73 30.18 -12.26
C LEU A 61 5.32 30.02 -13.74
N GLN A 62 4.71 28.90 -14.11
CA GLN A 62 4.30 28.67 -15.50
C GLN A 62 3.06 29.46 -15.90
N GLN A 63 2.11 29.65 -14.96
CA GLN A 63 0.99 30.56 -15.19
C GLN A 63 1.51 32.00 -15.36
N LEU A 64 2.51 32.41 -14.58
CA LEU A 64 3.19 33.68 -14.77
C LEU A 64 3.82 33.77 -16.16
N VAL A 65 4.61 32.79 -16.58
CA VAL A 65 5.27 32.79 -17.90
C VAL A 65 4.25 32.85 -19.04
N LEU A 66 3.14 32.11 -18.98
CA LEU A 66 2.11 32.17 -20.02
C LEU A 66 1.41 33.53 -20.07
N ILE A 67 1.19 34.16 -18.91
CA ILE A 67 0.63 35.51 -18.82
C ILE A 67 1.64 36.55 -19.32
N GLU A 68 2.92 36.42 -18.97
CA GLU A 68 4.01 37.26 -19.45
C GLU A 68 4.18 37.17 -20.97
N VAL A 69 4.16 35.96 -21.54
CA VAL A 69 4.21 35.75 -22.99
C VAL A 69 2.97 36.33 -23.67
N ALA A 70 1.78 36.16 -23.10
CA ALA A 70 0.56 36.78 -23.63
C ALA A 70 0.66 38.32 -23.64
N LEU A 71 1.19 38.92 -22.57
CA LEU A 71 1.43 40.36 -22.50
C LEU A 71 2.48 40.81 -23.52
N ALA A 72 3.57 40.07 -23.66
CA ALA A 72 4.63 40.35 -24.64
C ALA A 72 4.09 40.30 -26.08
N VAL A 73 3.24 39.33 -26.42
CA VAL A 73 2.61 39.23 -27.75
C VAL A 73 1.75 40.44 -28.06
N VAL A 74 0.97 40.94 -27.09
CA VAL A 74 0.14 42.14 -27.27
C VAL A 74 1.01 43.39 -27.41
N LEU A 75 2.07 43.52 -26.60
CA LEU A 75 2.99 44.66 -26.65
C LEU A 75 3.75 44.72 -27.98
N VAL A 76 4.24 43.59 -28.48
CA VAL A 76 4.93 43.52 -29.78
C VAL A 76 3.96 43.83 -30.91
N ALA A 77 2.73 43.29 -30.88
CA ALA A 77 1.72 43.59 -31.89
C ALA A 77 1.37 45.09 -31.92
N ALA A 78 1.20 45.72 -30.75
CA ALA A 78 0.92 47.15 -30.63
C ALA A 78 2.08 48.04 -31.10
N ALA A 79 3.33 47.58 -30.95
CA ALA A 79 4.52 48.33 -31.36
C ALA A 79 4.80 48.27 -32.87
N VAL A 80 4.35 47.22 -33.57
CA VAL A 80 4.60 47.03 -35.00
C VAL A 80 3.50 47.68 -35.85
N ASP A 81 2.22 47.36 -35.63
CA ASP A 81 1.10 47.89 -36.42
C ASP A 81 -0.24 47.69 -35.69
N MET A 82 -1.10 48.72 -35.73
CA MET A 82 -2.46 48.67 -35.17
C MET A 82 -3.30 47.54 -35.78
N LEU A 83 -3.06 47.15 -37.04
CA LEU A 83 -3.75 46.02 -37.67
C LEU A 83 -3.37 44.65 -37.07
N LEU A 84 -2.16 44.50 -36.51
CA LEU A 84 -1.69 43.26 -35.89
C LEU A 84 -2.19 43.08 -34.45
N LEU A 85 -2.78 44.14 -33.88
CA LEU A 85 -3.31 44.14 -32.51
C LEU A 85 -4.45 43.14 -32.35
N VAL A 86 -5.36 43.04 -33.33
CA VAL A 86 -6.51 42.13 -33.29
C VAL A 86 -6.06 40.65 -33.26
N PRO A 87 -5.21 40.15 -34.19
CA PRO A 87 -4.71 38.77 -34.10
C PRO A 87 -3.83 38.55 -32.86
N GLY A 88 -3.06 39.55 -32.43
CA GLY A 88 -2.27 39.49 -31.18
C GLY A 88 -3.13 39.29 -29.93
N ILE A 89 -4.25 40.01 -29.83
CA ILE A 89 -5.23 39.84 -28.75
C ILE A 89 -5.86 38.44 -28.80
N VAL A 90 -6.22 37.92 -29.98
CA VAL A 90 -6.78 36.57 -30.10
C VAL A 90 -5.80 35.51 -29.59
N VAL A 91 -4.52 35.62 -29.94
CA VAL A 91 -3.48 34.70 -29.44
C VAL A 91 -3.28 34.86 -27.94
N ALA A 92 -3.23 36.08 -27.42
CA ALA A 92 -3.09 36.34 -25.99
C ALA A 92 -4.27 35.79 -25.19
N VAL A 93 -5.50 36.00 -25.66
CA VAL A 93 -6.72 35.43 -25.07
C VAL A 93 -6.67 33.90 -25.11
N ALA A 94 -6.22 33.29 -26.20
CA ALA A 94 -6.04 31.84 -26.29
C ALA A 94 -5.00 31.31 -25.28
N LEU A 95 -3.88 32.01 -25.10
CA LEU A 95 -2.83 31.64 -24.13
C LEU A 95 -3.32 31.78 -22.68
N VAL A 96 -4.05 32.86 -22.37
CA VAL A 96 -4.67 33.07 -21.06
C VAL A 96 -5.75 32.01 -20.80
N LEU A 97 -6.60 31.73 -21.79
CA LEU A 97 -7.56 30.64 -21.72
C LEU A 97 -6.86 29.30 -21.48
N LEU A 98 -5.72 29.02 -22.13
CA LEU A 98 -4.94 27.79 -21.88
C LEU A 98 -4.36 27.74 -20.46
N ALA A 99 -3.93 28.90 -19.92
CA ALA A 99 -3.38 29.02 -18.57
C ALA A 99 -4.45 28.87 -17.47
N VAL A 100 -5.69 29.29 -17.75
CA VAL A 100 -6.79 29.35 -16.78
C VAL A 100 -7.79 28.18 -16.94
N LEU A 101 -8.00 27.63 -18.14
CA LEU A 101 -8.92 26.52 -18.35
C LEU A 101 -8.36 25.23 -17.72
N ARG A 102 -8.84 24.98 -16.51
CA ARG A 102 -8.65 23.74 -15.78
C ARG A 102 -9.62 22.69 -16.29
N ARG A 103 -9.20 21.89 -17.28
CA ARG A 103 -10.00 20.74 -17.72
C ARG A 103 -9.96 19.65 -16.63
N ARG A 104 -11.04 19.50 -15.88
CA ARG A 104 -11.25 18.43 -14.87
C ARG A 104 -10.20 18.39 -13.75
N ARG A 105 -9.84 19.56 -13.19
CA ARG A 105 -8.89 19.73 -12.05
C ARG A 105 -7.42 19.39 -12.35
N LEU A 106 -7.06 19.07 -13.59
CA LEU A 106 -5.66 18.87 -14.01
C LEU A 106 -5.23 20.01 -14.96
N SER A 107 -3.95 20.37 -14.93
CA SER A 107 -3.38 21.26 -15.94
C SER A 107 -3.39 20.56 -17.31
N VAL A 108 -3.44 21.32 -18.40
CA VAL A 108 -3.37 20.77 -19.77
C VAL A 108 -2.08 19.96 -19.96
N ARG A 109 -0.98 20.39 -19.34
CA ARG A 109 0.31 19.68 -19.37
C ARG A 109 0.24 18.34 -18.66
N ASP A 110 -0.29 18.28 -17.44
CA ASP A 110 -0.40 17.01 -16.70
C ASP A 110 -1.32 16.04 -17.44
N TRP A 111 -2.40 16.56 -18.01
CA TRP A 111 -3.27 15.78 -18.87
C TRP A 111 -2.52 15.24 -20.09
N LEU A 112 -1.76 16.06 -20.81
CA LEU A 112 -0.97 15.62 -21.96
C LEU A 112 0.12 14.61 -21.56
N ALA A 113 0.80 14.84 -20.44
CA ALA A 113 1.81 13.94 -19.90
C ALA A 113 1.23 12.55 -19.60
N THR A 114 0.04 12.47 -18.98
CA THR A 114 -0.64 11.18 -18.74
C THR A 114 -1.06 10.49 -20.04
N VAL A 115 -1.47 11.26 -21.07
CA VAL A 115 -1.79 10.72 -22.41
C VAL A 115 -0.55 10.17 -23.09
N LEU A 116 0.55 10.92 -23.11
CA LEU A 116 1.81 10.50 -23.73
C LEU A 116 2.41 9.30 -22.99
N ALA A 117 2.36 9.28 -21.65
CA ALA A 117 2.81 8.15 -20.85
C ALA A 117 1.99 6.88 -21.15
N LEU A 118 0.67 6.99 -21.30
CA LEU A 118 -0.17 5.85 -21.71
C LEU A 118 0.18 5.38 -23.13
N ARG A 119 0.42 6.30 -24.07
CA ARG A 119 0.84 5.93 -25.44
C ARG A 119 2.18 5.22 -25.44
N ALA A 120 3.17 5.73 -24.70
CA ALA A 120 4.48 5.13 -24.57
C ALA A 120 4.42 3.71 -23.96
N ARG A 121 3.61 3.51 -22.91
CA ARG A 121 3.39 2.17 -22.33
C ARG A 121 2.69 1.22 -23.30
N LYS A 122 1.76 1.72 -24.11
CA LYS A 122 1.11 0.92 -25.16
C LYS A 122 2.06 0.54 -26.30
N SER A 123 2.97 1.42 -26.69
CA SER A 123 3.95 1.12 -27.74
C SER A 123 5.08 0.21 -27.25
N ALA A 124 5.45 0.30 -25.97
CA ALA A 124 6.44 -0.59 -25.34
C ALA A 124 5.86 -1.95 -24.91
N ALA A 125 4.55 -2.15 -25.06
CA ALA A 125 3.88 -3.38 -24.65
C ALA A 125 4.21 -4.52 -25.62
N ALA A 126 5.08 -5.43 -25.19
CA ALA A 126 5.37 -6.68 -25.87
C ALA A 126 4.93 -7.90 -25.03
N PRO A 127 4.61 -9.04 -25.65
CA PRO A 127 4.50 -10.31 -24.93
C PRO A 127 5.84 -10.64 -24.25
N LEU A 128 5.77 -11.31 -23.10
CA LEU A 128 6.97 -11.83 -22.45
C LEU A 128 7.55 -13.00 -23.27
N GLY A 129 8.87 -13.16 -23.22
CA GLY A 129 9.56 -14.29 -23.84
C GLY A 129 9.23 -15.62 -23.16
N ALA A 130 9.54 -16.73 -23.84
CA ALA A 130 9.41 -18.07 -23.27
C ALA A 130 10.30 -18.20 -22.02
N GLY A 131 9.77 -18.80 -20.94
CA GLY A 131 10.51 -19.09 -19.71
C GLY A 131 10.06 -18.30 -18.46
N VAL A 132 9.12 -17.36 -18.57
CA VAL A 132 8.48 -16.76 -17.39
C VAL A 132 7.36 -17.67 -16.90
N ASP A 133 7.28 -17.91 -15.59
CA ASP A 133 6.18 -18.67 -14.98
C ASP A 133 4.83 -18.07 -15.43
N PRO A 134 3.91 -18.87 -16.01
CA PRO A 134 2.61 -18.40 -16.47
C PRO A 134 1.82 -17.64 -15.40
N SER A 135 1.97 -18.00 -14.12
CA SER A 135 1.32 -17.35 -12.98
C SER A 135 1.91 -15.98 -12.67
N LEU A 136 3.21 -15.80 -12.90
CA LEU A 136 3.92 -14.52 -12.74
C LEU A 136 3.71 -13.57 -13.93
N ALA A 137 3.41 -14.11 -15.12
CA ALA A 137 3.36 -13.36 -16.37
C ALA A 137 2.56 -12.03 -16.29
N PRO A 138 1.35 -11.96 -15.71
CA PRO A 138 0.64 -10.67 -15.61
C PRO A 138 1.35 -9.62 -14.73
N ALA A 139 2.07 -10.04 -13.70
CA ALA A 139 2.85 -9.13 -12.86
C ALA A 139 4.14 -8.68 -13.58
N ALA A 140 4.80 -9.58 -14.30
CA ALA A 140 6.00 -9.28 -15.08
C ALA A 140 5.71 -8.44 -16.33
N GLU A 141 4.53 -8.55 -16.93
CA GLU A 141 4.08 -7.62 -17.98
C GLU A 141 3.73 -6.23 -17.42
N ALA A 142 3.38 -6.16 -16.14
CA ALA A 142 3.01 -4.92 -15.48
C ALA A 142 4.22 -4.14 -14.96
N VAL A 143 5.26 -4.85 -14.51
CA VAL A 143 6.53 -4.30 -14.03
C VAL A 143 7.64 -4.83 -14.95
N PRO A 144 8.13 -4.02 -15.91
CA PRO A 144 9.19 -4.44 -16.81
C PRO A 144 10.43 -4.92 -16.05
N GLY A 145 10.99 -6.06 -16.45
CA GLY A 145 12.19 -6.62 -15.82
C GLY A 145 11.95 -7.37 -14.51
N LEU A 146 10.71 -7.46 -14.02
CA LEU A 146 10.39 -8.19 -12.79
C LEU A 146 10.78 -9.66 -12.88
N ARG A 147 11.59 -10.09 -11.92
CA ARG A 147 12.04 -11.47 -11.71
C ARG A 147 11.83 -11.86 -10.26
N THR A 148 11.71 -13.16 -10.02
CA THR A 148 11.69 -13.74 -8.68
C THR A 148 13.02 -14.39 -8.35
N TYR A 149 13.31 -14.47 -7.06
CA TYR A 149 14.52 -15.06 -6.51
C TYR A 149 14.16 -15.84 -5.25
N GLY A 150 14.58 -17.10 -5.17
CA GLY A 150 14.65 -17.85 -3.92
C GLY A 150 15.97 -17.60 -3.21
N TYR A 151 15.93 -17.06 -1.99
CA TYR A 151 17.11 -16.92 -1.13
C TYR A 151 17.04 -17.94 0.01
N LEU A 152 18.11 -18.72 0.19
CA LEU A 152 18.23 -19.65 1.32
C LEU A 152 18.94 -18.96 2.49
N ASP A 153 18.22 -18.77 3.57
CA ASP A 153 18.73 -18.20 4.81
C ASP A 153 19.63 -19.19 5.57
N ARG A 154 20.40 -18.69 6.55
CA ARG A 154 21.30 -19.48 7.39
C ARG A 154 20.58 -20.62 8.12
N ASP A 155 19.32 -20.40 8.47
CA ASP A 155 18.46 -21.37 9.14
C ASP A 155 17.78 -22.36 8.16
N ARG A 156 18.26 -22.44 6.91
CA ARG A 156 17.69 -23.27 5.82
C ARG A 156 16.23 -22.94 5.46
N ARG A 157 15.76 -21.74 5.82
CA ARG A 157 14.46 -21.23 5.39
C ARG A 157 14.61 -20.52 4.04
N THR A 158 13.69 -20.81 3.13
CA THR A 158 13.60 -20.12 1.84
C THR A 158 12.80 -18.84 1.97
N VAL A 159 13.35 -17.74 1.45
CA VAL A 159 12.68 -16.44 1.36
C VAL A 159 12.55 -16.07 -0.11
N GLY A 160 11.32 -15.89 -0.56
CA GLY A 160 11.00 -15.41 -1.90
C GLY A 160 11.18 -13.90 -1.97
N MET A 161 11.85 -13.45 -3.02
CA MET A 161 12.02 -12.04 -3.33
C MET A 161 11.62 -11.77 -4.78
N ALA A 162 11.14 -10.56 -5.06
CA ALA A 162 10.87 -10.10 -6.42
C ALA A 162 11.50 -8.74 -6.67
N GLY A 163 12.02 -8.50 -7.87
CA GLY A 163 12.69 -7.25 -8.20
C GLY A 163 12.92 -7.09 -9.69
N ASP A 164 13.13 -5.86 -10.14
CA ASP A 164 13.41 -5.52 -11.54
C ASP A 164 14.92 -5.35 -11.85
N GLY A 165 15.77 -5.58 -10.83
CA GLY A 165 17.21 -5.37 -10.89
C GLY A 165 17.67 -4.06 -10.24
N THR A 166 16.75 -3.11 -10.01
CA THR A 166 17.01 -1.86 -9.26
C THR A 166 16.60 -1.98 -7.80
N PHE A 167 15.53 -2.72 -7.51
CA PHE A 167 15.06 -2.98 -6.16
C PHE A 167 14.82 -4.47 -5.92
N LEU A 168 14.68 -4.83 -4.65
CA LEU A 168 14.17 -6.13 -4.20
C LEU A 168 13.01 -5.94 -3.23
N THR A 169 12.02 -6.82 -3.30
CA THR A 169 10.89 -6.86 -2.39
C THR A 169 10.69 -8.25 -1.81
N ALA A 170 10.51 -8.34 -0.51
CA ALA A 170 10.08 -9.55 0.19
C ALA A 170 8.68 -9.34 0.78
N VAL A 171 7.92 -10.42 0.95
CA VAL A 171 6.52 -10.36 1.36
C VAL A 171 6.25 -11.24 2.56
N VAL A 172 5.53 -10.69 3.53
CA VAL A 172 5.03 -11.40 4.72
C VAL A 172 3.52 -11.52 4.62
N ARG A 173 2.98 -12.74 4.62
CA ARG A 173 1.54 -12.97 4.82
C ARG A 173 1.21 -12.79 6.30
N VAL A 174 0.19 -11.99 6.57
CA VAL A 174 -0.24 -11.63 7.93
C VAL A 174 -1.67 -12.06 8.14
N GLU A 175 -1.90 -12.79 9.22
CA GLU A 175 -3.23 -13.27 9.60
C GLU A 175 -3.51 -12.84 11.04
N ALA A 176 -4.76 -12.41 11.30
CA ALA A 176 -5.17 -12.08 12.66
C ALA A 176 -5.36 -13.38 13.46
N LYS A 177 -4.71 -13.49 14.61
CA LYS A 177 -4.84 -14.65 15.51
C LYS A 177 -6.26 -14.69 16.11
N GLY A 178 -7.14 -15.59 15.64
CA GLY A 178 -8.51 -15.75 16.14
C GLY A 178 -9.47 -16.53 15.22
N SER A 179 -10.59 -17.01 15.76
CA SER A 179 -11.59 -17.85 15.09
C SER A 179 -12.18 -17.23 13.81
N ALA A 180 -12.34 -18.06 12.77
CA ALA A 180 -12.66 -17.74 11.37
C ALA A 180 -14.01 -17.01 11.13
N LEU A 181 -14.84 -16.80 12.15
CA LEU A 181 -16.22 -16.31 12.00
C LEU A 181 -16.49 -14.93 12.62
N ARG A 182 -15.46 -14.13 12.94
CA ARG A 182 -15.71 -12.79 13.50
C ARG A 182 -16.30 -11.83 12.47
N PRO A 183 -17.27 -10.98 12.87
CA PRO A 183 -17.78 -9.92 12.03
C PRO A 183 -16.67 -8.97 11.59
N SER A 184 -16.81 -8.42 10.38
CA SER A 184 -15.80 -7.61 9.68
C SER A 184 -15.31 -6.36 10.45
N GLY A 185 -16.00 -5.96 11.52
CA GLY A 185 -15.62 -4.86 12.41
C GLY A 185 -14.68 -5.21 13.58
N GLY A 186 -14.33 -6.48 13.80
CA GLY A 186 -13.57 -6.94 14.98
C GLY A 186 -12.14 -7.45 14.72
N ALA A 187 -11.62 -7.33 13.50
CA ALA A 187 -10.26 -7.76 13.18
C ALA A 187 -9.22 -6.84 13.83
N ARG A 188 -8.17 -7.41 14.41
CA ARG A 188 -7.07 -6.67 15.05
C ARG A 188 -6.46 -5.70 14.04
N ALA A 189 -6.39 -4.42 14.41
CA ALA A 189 -5.82 -3.39 13.56
C ALA A 189 -4.31 -3.59 13.43
N LEU A 190 -3.78 -3.58 12.20
CA LEU A 190 -2.34 -3.58 11.97
C LEU A 190 -1.77 -2.22 12.44
N PRO A 191 -0.86 -2.18 13.43
CA PRO A 191 -0.33 -0.92 13.93
C PRO A 191 0.55 -0.24 12.87
N LEU A 192 0.18 0.97 12.45
CA LEU A 192 0.96 1.73 11.45
C LEU A 192 2.37 2.08 11.94
N THR A 193 2.56 2.18 13.25
CA THR A 193 3.88 2.41 13.86
C THR A 193 4.84 1.27 13.53
N LEU A 194 4.39 0.02 13.52
CA LEU A 194 5.24 -1.12 13.16
C LEU A 194 5.69 -1.08 11.70
N LEU A 195 4.88 -0.50 10.81
CA LEU A 195 5.24 -0.31 9.41
C LEU A 195 6.27 0.79 9.25
N HIS A 196 6.13 1.87 10.03
CA HIS A 196 7.11 2.96 10.05
C HIS A 196 8.44 2.48 10.65
N ASP A 197 8.41 1.80 11.79
CA ASP A 197 9.62 1.28 12.45
C ASP A 197 10.39 0.31 11.54
N ALA A 198 9.69 -0.41 10.67
CA ALA A 198 10.32 -1.30 9.70
C ALA A 198 11.07 -0.58 8.56
N LEU A 199 10.89 0.74 8.38
CA LEU A 199 11.61 1.50 7.36
C LEU A 199 13.10 1.65 7.66
N ASP A 200 13.52 1.55 8.92
CA ASP A 200 14.92 1.63 9.33
C ASP A 200 15.21 0.58 10.40
N VAL A 201 15.95 -0.48 10.02
CA VAL A 201 16.25 -1.62 10.89
C VAL A 201 17.74 -1.91 10.84
N ASP A 202 18.43 -1.81 11.98
CA ASP A 202 19.86 -2.16 12.09
C ASP A 202 20.75 -1.50 11.00
N GLY A 203 20.45 -0.23 10.67
CA GLY A 203 21.14 0.53 9.61
C GLY A 203 20.71 0.17 8.17
N ILE A 204 19.67 -0.64 8.01
CA ILE A 204 19.06 -0.99 6.72
C ILE A 204 17.84 -0.10 6.53
N LYS A 205 17.93 0.85 5.60
CA LYS A 205 16.80 1.71 5.22
C LYS A 205 16.06 1.11 4.04
N LEU A 206 14.77 0.89 4.23
CA LEU A 206 13.87 0.47 3.17
C LEU A 206 13.37 1.71 2.41
N GLU A 207 13.10 1.54 1.11
CA GLU A 207 12.43 2.57 0.33
C GLU A 207 10.98 2.74 0.82
N SER A 208 10.32 1.61 1.09
CA SER A 208 8.92 1.60 1.52
C SER A 208 8.51 0.30 2.21
N VAL A 209 7.43 0.39 2.98
CA VAL A 209 6.69 -0.75 3.52
C VAL A 209 5.23 -0.61 3.09
N GLN A 210 4.71 -1.63 2.42
CA GLN A 210 3.36 -1.63 1.85
C GLN A 210 2.51 -2.71 2.48
N VAL A 211 1.32 -2.35 2.93
CA VAL A 211 0.28 -3.30 3.31
C VAL A 211 -0.69 -3.43 2.14
N VAL A 212 -1.00 -4.66 1.76
CA VAL A 212 -1.99 -4.98 0.73
C VAL A 212 -3.04 -5.90 1.35
N GLN A 213 -4.30 -5.48 1.34
CA GLN A 213 -5.44 -6.31 1.71
C GLN A 213 -6.23 -6.66 0.45
N HIS A 214 -6.34 -7.94 0.15
CA HIS A 214 -7.13 -8.46 -0.96
C HIS A 214 -8.36 -9.18 -0.44
N VAL A 215 -9.53 -8.79 -0.95
CA VAL A 215 -10.82 -9.28 -0.48
C VAL A 215 -11.64 -9.81 -1.65
N GLN A 216 -12.16 -11.02 -1.49
CA GLN A 216 -13.20 -11.57 -2.36
C GLN A 216 -14.51 -11.69 -1.57
N PRO A 217 -15.60 -11.08 -2.03
CA PRO A 217 -16.85 -11.06 -1.28
C PRO A 217 -17.53 -12.43 -1.29
N ALA A 218 -18.27 -12.70 -0.21
CA ALA A 218 -19.27 -13.76 -0.12
C ALA A 218 -20.69 -13.12 -0.15
N PRO A 219 -21.72 -13.83 -0.64
CA PRO A 219 -21.61 -14.91 -1.61
C PRO A 219 -20.96 -14.41 -2.91
N ALA A 220 -20.33 -15.30 -3.67
CA ALA A 220 -19.58 -14.89 -4.86
C ALA A 220 -20.51 -14.13 -5.86
N PRO A 221 -20.14 -12.91 -6.32
CA PRO A 221 -21.04 -12.06 -7.12
C PRO A 221 -21.46 -12.65 -8.46
N HIS A 222 -20.66 -13.56 -9.01
CA HIS A 222 -20.90 -14.20 -10.30
C HIS A 222 -21.94 -15.33 -10.26
N LEU A 223 -22.35 -15.79 -9.08
CA LEU A 223 -23.42 -16.78 -8.98
C LEU A 223 -24.72 -16.19 -9.58
N PRO A 224 -25.64 -17.02 -10.10
CA PRO A 224 -27.00 -16.58 -10.42
C PRO A 224 -27.77 -16.13 -9.17
N GLU A 225 -28.75 -15.23 -9.32
CA GLU A 225 -29.57 -14.75 -8.18
C GLU A 225 -30.37 -15.88 -7.53
N HIS A 226 -30.84 -16.84 -8.32
CA HIS A 226 -31.59 -18.02 -7.86
C HIS A 226 -30.69 -19.19 -7.41
N ALA A 227 -29.37 -19.03 -7.38
CA ALA A 227 -28.48 -20.09 -6.94
C ALA A 227 -28.71 -20.38 -5.45
N MET A 228 -28.97 -21.65 -5.09
CA MET A 228 -29.20 -22.08 -3.71
C MET A 228 -28.09 -21.61 -2.76
N ALA A 229 -26.82 -21.73 -3.18
CA ALA A 229 -25.69 -21.24 -2.40
C ALA A 229 -25.82 -19.74 -2.07
N ARG A 230 -26.26 -18.90 -3.02
CA ARG A 230 -26.46 -17.48 -2.71
C ARG A 230 -27.61 -17.29 -1.72
N GLN A 231 -28.75 -17.94 -1.94
CA GLN A 231 -29.91 -17.81 -1.05
C GLN A 231 -29.60 -18.28 0.38
N SER A 232 -28.86 -19.38 0.53
CA SER A 232 -28.47 -19.91 1.85
C SER A 232 -27.44 -19.05 2.57
N TYR A 233 -26.45 -18.48 1.87
CA TYR A 233 -25.35 -17.74 2.51
C TYR A 233 -25.59 -16.23 2.59
N LEU A 234 -26.53 -15.65 1.83
CA LEU A 234 -26.81 -14.22 1.86
C LEU A 234 -27.27 -13.70 3.24
N PRO A 235 -28.15 -14.39 4.00
CA PRO A 235 -28.53 -13.95 5.35
C PRO A 235 -27.33 -13.92 6.30
N LEU A 236 -26.46 -14.94 6.24
CA LEU A 236 -25.23 -14.99 7.03
C LEU A 236 -24.27 -13.85 6.66
N GLN A 237 -24.18 -13.54 5.36
CA GLN A 237 -23.41 -12.39 4.88
C GLN A 237 -23.94 -11.07 5.42
N GLN A 238 -25.27 -10.88 5.42
CA GLN A 238 -25.90 -9.66 5.92
C GLN A 238 -25.68 -9.48 7.44
N GLN A 239 -25.63 -10.59 8.19
CA GLN A 239 -25.37 -10.56 9.63
C GLN A 239 -23.89 -10.33 9.98
N THR A 240 -22.98 -11.01 9.28
CA THR A 240 -21.55 -11.02 9.65
C THR A 240 -20.70 -10.01 8.87
N GLY A 241 -21.13 -9.67 7.65
CA GLY A 241 -20.35 -8.89 6.70
C GLY A 241 -18.99 -9.51 6.36
N ALA A 242 -18.78 -10.79 6.66
CA ALA A 242 -17.50 -11.47 6.50
C ALA A 242 -17.28 -11.83 5.02
N PRO A 243 -16.17 -11.44 4.39
CA PRO A 243 -15.92 -11.83 3.00
C PRO A 243 -15.64 -13.34 2.87
N ALA A 244 -15.73 -13.88 1.65
CA ALA A 244 -15.33 -15.26 1.37
C ALA A 244 -13.84 -15.46 1.62
N LEU A 245 -13.03 -14.47 1.23
CA LEU A 245 -11.59 -14.48 1.37
C LEU A 245 -11.11 -13.09 1.76
N ARG A 246 -10.22 -13.03 2.76
CA ARG A 246 -9.47 -11.82 3.14
C ARG A 246 -8.02 -12.20 3.34
N LEU A 247 -7.17 -11.81 2.40
CA LEU A 247 -5.73 -11.97 2.48
C LEU A 247 -5.10 -10.62 2.84
N MET A 248 -4.06 -10.65 3.68
CA MET A 248 -3.25 -9.48 4.02
C MET A 248 -1.78 -9.81 3.83
N TRP A 249 -1.10 -8.97 3.07
CA TRP A 249 0.34 -9.05 2.82
C TRP A 249 1.00 -7.76 3.27
N VAL A 250 2.22 -7.87 3.78
CA VAL A 250 3.10 -6.74 4.03
C VAL A 250 4.36 -6.93 3.19
N ALA A 251 4.57 -6.06 2.23
CA ALA A 251 5.68 -6.08 1.29
C ALA A 251 6.71 -5.02 1.69
N LEU A 252 7.98 -5.43 1.81
CA LEU A 252 9.10 -4.58 2.18
C LEU A 252 9.94 -4.35 0.92
N LYS A 253 10.00 -3.11 0.42
CA LYS A 253 10.82 -2.77 -0.76
C LYS A 253 12.14 -2.16 -0.33
N PHE A 254 13.22 -2.76 -0.81
CA PHE A 254 14.58 -2.37 -0.55
C PHE A 254 15.25 -1.95 -1.84
N ASP A 255 15.76 -0.72 -1.87
CA ASP A 255 16.65 -0.22 -2.90
C ASP A 255 18.09 -0.29 -2.36
N PRO A 256 18.96 -1.17 -2.92
CA PRO A 256 20.36 -1.29 -2.50
C PRO A 256 21.14 0.02 -2.56
N GLU A 257 20.75 0.97 -3.42
CA GLU A 257 21.44 2.25 -3.54
C GLU A 257 21.22 3.17 -2.33
N LEU A 258 20.10 3.03 -1.61
CA LEU A 258 19.82 3.81 -0.40
C LEU A 258 20.75 3.44 0.75
N CYS A 259 21.35 2.25 0.72
CA CYS A 259 22.11 1.66 1.83
C CYS A 259 23.33 0.87 1.36
N ARG A 260 24.15 1.46 0.49
CA ARG A 260 25.33 0.80 -0.10
C ARG A 260 26.28 0.21 0.95
N GLU A 261 26.58 0.96 2.01
CA GLU A 261 27.45 0.52 3.11
C GLU A 261 26.89 -0.73 3.82
N ALA A 262 25.58 -0.78 4.07
CA ALA A 262 24.94 -1.92 4.72
C ALA A 262 24.96 -3.18 3.82
N VAL A 263 24.87 -2.99 2.50
CA VAL A 263 24.96 -4.06 1.49
C VAL A 263 26.39 -4.58 1.40
N GLU A 264 27.38 -3.69 1.33
CA GLU A 264 28.82 -4.04 1.29
C GLU A 264 29.24 -4.81 2.53
N ALA A 265 28.85 -4.35 3.72
CA ALA A 265 29.11 -5.05 4.99
C ALA A 265 28.53 -6.47 5.04
N ARG A 266 27.56 -6.79 4.18
CA ARG A 266 26.90 -8.10 4.10
C ARG A 266 27.35 -8.95 2.90
N GLY A 267 28.45 -8.56 2.25
CA GLY A 267 29.07 -9.30 1.15
C GLY A 267 28.87 -8.66 -0.22
N GLY A 268 28.23 -7.49 -0.29
CA GLY A 268 28.07 -6.72 -1.53
C GLY A 268 27.12 -7.34 -2.55
N GLY A 269 26.88 -6.59 -3.63
CA GLY A 269 26.06 -7.02 -4.76
C GLY A 269 24.66 -7.53 -4.38
N LEU A 270 24.14 -8.46 -5.18
CA LEU A 270 22.81 -9.04 -4.98
C LEU A 270 22.70 -9.80 -3.65
N THR A 271 23.72 -10.59 -3.28
CA THR A 271 23.68 -11.40 -2.05
C THR A 271 23.66 -10.52 -0.79
N GLY A 272 24.42 -9.42 -0.77
CA GLY A 272 24.36 -8.43 0.30
C GLY A 272 22.98 -7.80 0.41
N ALA A 273 22.36 -7.44 -0.72
CA ALA A 273 21.01 -6.88 -0.76
C ALA A 273 19.95 -7.89 -0.28
N GLN A 274 20.04 -9.15 -0.69
CA GLN A 274 19.16 -10.22 -0.21
C GLN A 274 19.29 -10.40 1.31
N ARG A 275 20.51 -10.40 1.86
CA ARG A 275 20.74 -10.48 3.31
C ARG A 275 20.18 -9.27 4.08
N CYS A 276 20.32 -8.06 3.55
CA CYS A 276 19.70 -6.85 4.10
C CYS A 276 18.17 -7.04 4.18
N LEU A 277 17.55 -7.41 3.06
CA LEU A 277 16.11 -7.54 2.97
C LEU A 277 15.56 -8.67 3.84
N THR A 278 16.22 -9.83 3.90
CA THR A 278 15.86 -10.92 4.82
C THR A 278 15.91 -10.44 6.28
N ARG A 279 16.96 -9.72 6.67
CA ARG A 279 17.07 -9.18 8.04
C ARG A 279 15.92 -8.24 8.40
N ALA A 280 15.59 -7.30 7.52
CA ALA A 280 14.48 -6.37 7.75
C ALA A 280 13.12 -7.10 7.79
N THR A 281 12.95 -8.11 6.93
CA THR A 281 11.74 -8.94 6.86
C THR A 281 11.53 -9.73 8.16
N ASP A 282 12.58 -10.35 8.69
CA ASP A 282 12.52 -11.12 9.94
C ASP A 282 12.27 -10.23 11.14
N HIS A 283 12.87 -9.04 11.15
CA HIS A 283 12.58 -8.05 12.17
C HIS A 283 11.08 -7.71 12.18
N LEU A 284 10.51 -7.36 11.02
CA LEU A 284 9.09 -7.05 10.93
C LEU A 284 8.20 -8.26 11.30
N ALA A 285 8.50 -9.45 10.80
CA ALA A 285 7.75 -10.68 11.12
C ALA A 285 7.74 -10.96 12.63
N SER A 286 8.89 -10.81 13.30
CA SER A 286 9.02 -10.94 14.76
C SER A 286 8.18 -9.90 15.50
N ARG A 287 8.25 -8.63 15.08
CA ARG A 287 7.47 -7.53 15.69
C ARG A 287 5.97 -7.72 15.52
N LEU A 288 5.52 -8.17 14.36
CA LEU A 288 4.12 -8.50 14.09
C LEU A 288 3.63 -9.70 14.91
N THR A 289 4.48 -10.73 15.05
CA THR A 289 4.19 -11.88 15.92
C THR A 289 4.06 -11.45 17.39
N GLY A 290 4.97 -10.60 17.87
CA GLY A 290 4.88 -9.98 19.21
C GLY A 290 3.64 -9.11 19.38
N ALA A 291 3.18 -8.48 18.30
CA ALA A 291 1.90 -7.78 18.25
C ALA A 291 0.68 -8.72 18.08
N GLY A 292 0.85 -10.04 18.19
CA GLY A 292 -0.23 -11.02 18.21
C GLY A 292 -0.84 -11.39 16.86
N PHE A 293 -0.12 -11.14 15.76
CA PHE A 293 -0.47 -11.67 14.44
C PHE A 293 0.22 -13.02 14.19
N LEU A 294 -0.33 -13.80 13.27
CA LEU A 294 0.37 -14.93 12.67
C LEU A 294 1.07 -14.40 11.41
N THR A 295 2.37 -14.62 11.30
CA THR A 295 3.16 -14.15 10.16
C THR A 295 3.87 -15.29 9.46
N THR A 296 3.77 -15.34 8.13
CA THR A 296 4.53 -16.27 7.28
C THR A 296 5.33 -15.46 6.28
N VAL A 297 6.66 -15.57 6.32
CA VAL A 297 7.52 -15.01 5.27
C VAL A 297 7.38 -15.91 4.05
N LEU A 298 6.99 -15.34 2.91
CA LEU A 298 6.69 -16.13 1.72
C LEU A 298 7.97 -16.67 1.08
N ASP A 299 7.96 -17.93 0.66
CA ASP A 299 8.95 -18.46 -0.26
C ASP A 299 8.69 -17.96 -1.70
N GLU A 300 9.52 -18.39 -2.66
CA GLU A 300 9.40 -17.95 -4.06
C GLU A 300 8.07 -18.37 -4.70
N GLN A 301 7.59 -19.58 -4.45
CA GLN A 301 6.35 -20.10 -5.03
C GLN A 301 5.13 -19.45 -4.39
N GLU A 302 5.14 -19.27 -3.07
CA GLU A 302 4.11 -18.53 -2.35
C GLU A 302 4.06 -17.05 -2.79
N LEU A 303 5.22 -16.45 -3.09
CA LEU A 303 5.30 -15.09 -3.62
C LEU A 303 4.68 -14.99 -5.02
N ILE A 304 5.00 -15.92 -5.92
CA ILE A 304 4.37 -16.02 -7.25
C ILE A 304 2.85 -16.17 -7.11
N ALA A 305 2.39 -17.04 -6.23
CA ALA A 305 0.96 -17.23 -5.97
C ALA A 305 0.27 -15.98 -5.39
N ALA A 306 0.95 -15.25 -4.51
CA ALA A 306 0.45 -13.98 -3.96
C ALA A 306 0.34 -12.90 -5.05
N LEU A 307 1.32 -12.80 -5.94
CA LEU A 307 1.29 -11.90 -7.09
C LEU A 307 0.17 -12.27 -8.07
N ALA A 308 0.03 -13.55 -8.42
CA ALA A 308 -1.04 -14.07 -9.28
C ALA A 308 -2.43 -13.81 -8.69
N THR A 309 -2.59 -13.99 -7.37
CA THR A 309 -3.84 -13.69 -6.66
C THR A 309 -4.14 -12.20 -6.68
N SER A 310 -3.14 -11.35 -6.41
CA SER A 310 -3.31 -9.90 -6.39
C SER A 310 -3.62 -9.34 -7.78
N THR A 311 -2.93 -9.77 -8.84
CA THR A 311 -3.27 -9.42 -10.24
C THR A 311 -4.62 -9.97 -10.67
N CYS A 312 -5.21 -10.87 -9.89
CA CYS A 312 -6.36 -11.67 -10.28
C CYS A 312 -6.11 -12.35 -11.61
N ALA A 313 -4.99 -13.06 -11.78
CA ALA A 313 -4.78 -13.91 -12.95
C ALA A 313 -5.93 -14.95 -13.08
N ASN A 314 -6.42 -15.18 -14.30
CA ASN A 314 -7.42 -16.21 -14.55
C ASN A 314 -6.73 -17.58 -14.54
N PRO A 315 -7.13 -18.51 -13.64
CA PRO A 315 -6.48 -19.82 -13.53
C PRO A 315 -6.56 -20.64 -14.82
N VAL A 316 -7.64 -20.50 -15.60
CA VAL A 316 -7.79 -21.20 -16.90
C VAL A 316 -6.82 -20.62 -17.93
N ALA A 317 -6.67 -19.28 -17.97
CA ALA A 317 -5.70 -18.64 -18.85
C ALA A 317 -4.26 -18.99 -18.46
N THR A 318 -3.97 -19.05 -17.15
CA THR A 318 -2.68 -19.49 -16.62
C THR A 318 -2.36 -20.93 -16.99
N ALA A 319 -3.32 -21.86 -16.81
CA ALA A 319 -3.14 -23.26 -17.19
C ALA A 319 -2.88 -23.42 -18.69
N ARG A 320 -3.61 -22.68 -19.54
CA ARG A 320 -3.39 -22.69 -21.00
C ARG A 320 -2.03 -22.15 -21.39
N ALA A 321 -1.57 -21.08 -20.74
CA ALA A 321 -0.25 -20.49 -20.99
C ALA A 321 0.90 -21.38 -20.52
N GLY A 322 0.66 -22.33 -19.62
CA GLY A 322 1.66 -23.32 -19.18
C GLY A 322 1.80 -24.54 -20.10
N LEU A 323 1.03 -24.63 -21.19
CA LEU A 323 1.17 -25.73 -22.15
C LEU A 323 2.45 -25.55 -22.99
N PRO A 324 3.17 -26.66 -23.32
CA PRO A 324 4.44 -26.58 -24.07
C PRO A 324 4.35 -25.85 -25.41
N ASP A 325 3.23 -25.99 -26.12
CA ASP A 325 3.01 -25.40 -27.46
C ASP A 325 2.26 -24.05 -27.40
N ALA A 326 2.07 -23.47 -26.21
CA ALA A 326 1.37 -22.21 -26.07
C ALA A 326 2.20 -21.07 -26.68
N ALA A 327 1.66 -20.43 -27.73
CA ALA A 327 2.28 -19.25 -28.31
C ALA A 327 2.37 -18.11 -27.28
N PRO A 328 3.51 -17.39 -27.19
CA PRO A 328 3.63 -16.24 -26.31
C PRO A 328 2.58 -15.19 -26.64
N ALA A 329 1.66 -14.94 -25.71
CA ALA A 329 0.59 -13.98 -25.87
C ALA A 329 0.57 -13.04 -24.67
N ARG A 330 0.42 -11.75 -24.94
CA ARG A 330 0.32 -10.74 -23.89
C ARG A 330 -1.01 -10.92 -23.13
N ARG A 331 -0.92 -11.08 -21.80
CA ARG A 331 -2.07 -11.33 -20.92
C ARG A 331 -2.69 -10.06 -20.35
N THR A 332 -2.00 -8.93 -20.45
CA THR A 332 -2.45 -7.66 -19.91
C THR A 332 -2.71 -6.63 -20.99
N GLN A 333 -3.57 -5.65 -20.72
CA GLN A 333 -3.82 -4.51 -21.61
C GLN A 333 -4.25 -3.28 -20.82
N GLU A 334 -3.64 -2.12 -21.08
CA GLU A 334 -4.07 -0.87 -20.46
C GLU A 334 -4.94 -0.05 -21.41
N THR A 335 -6.08 0.45 -20.90
CA THR A 335 -6.91 1.47 -21.55
C THR A 335 -6.91 2.74 -20.72
N THR A 336 -7.61 3.77 -21.18
CA THR A 336 -7.75 5.04 -20.46
C THR A 336 -8.35 4.88 -19.05
N ARG A 337 -9.18 3.86 -18.78
CA ARG A 337 -9.94 3.75 -17.52
C ARG A 337 -9.82 2.40 -16.83
N VAL A 338 -9.29 1.42 -17.55
CA VAL A 338 -9.21 0.03 -17.10
C VAL A 338 -7.86 -0.55 -17.46
N TRP A 339 -7.26 -1.30 -16.53
CA TRP A 339 -6.23 -2.28 -16.83
C TRP A 339 -6.90 -3.65 -16.88
N LYS A 340 -6.69 -4.39 -17.96
CA LYS A 340 -7.25 -5.73 -18.17
C LYS A 340 -6.14 -6.75 -17.92
N CYS A 341 -6.44 -7.78 -17.14
CA CYS A 341 -5.61 -8.96 -16.94
C CYS A 341 -6.46 -10.18 -17.33
N ASP A 342 -6.07 -10.89 -18.37
CA ASP A 342 -6.87 -11.94 -19.00
C ASP A 342 -8.27 -11.44 -19.39
N ASP A 343 -9.32 -11.99 -18.77
CA ASP A 343 -10.73 -11.61 -18.94
C ASP A 343 -11.24 -10.69 -17.83
N ARG A 344 -10.36 -10.21 -16.93
CA ARG A 344 -10.73 -9.42 -15.75
C ARG A 344 -10.37 -7.96 -15.95
N LEU A 345 -11.31 -7.09 -15.60
CA LEU A 345 -11.21 -5.64 -15.74
C LEU A 345 -10.92 -5.02 -14.37
N HIS A 346 -9.83 -4.26 -14.30
CA HIS A 346 -9.40 -3.58 -13.08
C HIS A 346 -9.56 -2.08 -13.23
N THR A 347 -10.12 -1.43 -12.21
CA THR A 347 -10.05 0.03 -12.09
C THR A 347 -9.46 0.43 -10.75
N THR A 348 -8.48 1.32 -10.79
CA THR A 348 -7.74 1.76 -9.60
C THR A 348 -8.03 3.22 -9.28
N TYR A 349 -8.16 3.46 -7.97
CA TYR A 349 -8.29 4.75 -7.33
C TYR A 349 -7.07 5.02 -6.45
N GLY A 350 -6.59 6.24 -6.47
CA GLY A 350 -5.69 6.77 -5.45
C GLY A 350 -6.45 7.52 -4.37
N VAL A 351 -5.93 7.50 -3.15
CA VAL A 351 -6.42 8.31 -2.04
C VAL A 351 -5.80 9.70 -2.14
N GLY A 352 -6.58 10.67 -2.62
CA GLY A 352 -6.15 12.07 -2.72
C GLY A 352 -6.23 12.81 -1.39
N ARG A 353 -7.23 12.47 -0.55
CA ARG A 353 -7.42 13.07 0.77
C ARG A 353 -7.83 12.00 1.77
N TRP A 354 -7.02 11.81 2.81
CA TRP A 354 -7.39 10.98 3.95
C TRP A 354 -8.45 11.67 4.81
N PRO A 355 -9.37 10.93 5.43
CA PRO A 355 -10.14 11.47 6.54
C PRO A 355 -9.19 11.87 7.66
N GLU A 356 -9.63 12.77 8.56
CA GLU A 356 -8.92 13.00 9.81
C GLU A 356 -8.70 11.65 10.49
N LEU A 357 -7.46 11.34 10.87
CA LEU A 357 -7.11 10.16 11.65
C LEU A 357 -6.93 10.61 13.10
N GLY A 358 -7.65 9.98 14.04
CA GLY A 358 -7.71 10.39 15.44
C GLY A 358 -8.74 9.62 16.24
N ARG A 359 -8.92 9.95 17.53
CA ARG A 359 -9.87 9.22 18.42
C ARG A 359 -11.34 9.34 18.00
N SER A 360 -11.69 10.42 17.29
CA SER A 360 -13.03 10.67 16.72
C SER A 360 -13.16 10.20 15.26
N ALA A 361 -12.08 9.68 14.68
CA ALA A 361 -12.04 9.23 13.29
C ALA A 361 -12.56 7.81 13.14
N THR A 362 -13.03 7.49 11.93
CA THR A 362 -13.28 6.09 11.58
C THR A 362 -11.96 5.32 11.68
N PRO A 363 -11.87 4.24 12.49
CA PRO A 363 -10.66 3.43 12.57
C PRO A 363 -10.27 2.91 11.19
N LEU A 364 -8.97 2.94 10.86
CA LEU A 364 -8.47 2.49 9.56
C LEU A 364 -8.99 1.09 9.16
N PRO A 365 -9.06 0.06 10.04
CA PRO A 365 -9.61 -1.24 9.65
C PRO A 365 -11.08 -1.18 9.22
N ARG A 366 -11.87 -0.31 9.87
CA ARG A 366 -13.29 -0.11 9.51
C ARG A 366 -13.41 0.60 8.16
N LEU A 367 -12.54 1.58 7.91
CA LEU A 367 -12.44 2.23 6.60
C LEU A 367 -12.07 1.22 5.52
N VAL A 368 -11.00 0.45 5.71
CA VAL A 368 -10.56 -0.58 4.76
C VAL A 368 -11.66 -1.61 4.53
N SER A 369 -12.36 -2.05 5.58
CA SER A 369 -13.48 -3.00 5.43
C SER A 369 -14.62 -2.40 4.61
N ALA A 370 -14.96 -1.12 4.79
CA ALA A 370 -16.01 -0.45 4.01
C ALA A 370 -15.62 -0.24 2.54
N LEU A 371 -14.33 0.02 2.26
CA LEU A 371 -13.83 0.16 0.88
C LEU A 371 -13.69 -1.19 0.16
N THR A 372 -13.54 -2.29 0.91
CA THR A 372 -13.34 -3.64 0.35
C THR A 372 -14.57 -4.53 0.42
N SER A 373 -15.69 -4.06 0.98
CA SER A 373 -16.97 -4.78 1.03
C SER A 373 -17.80 -4.65 -0.25
N VAL A 374 -17.21 -4.17 -1.35
CA VAL A 374 -17.92 -3.96 -2.61
C VAL A 374 -18.15 -5.31 -3.32
N PRO A 375 -19.39 -5.65 -3.71
CA PRO A 375 -19.74 -6.89 -4.42
C PRO A 375 -19.21 -6.88 -5.85
N THR A 376 -17.93 -7.21 -6.01
CA THR A 376 -17.25 -7.41 -7.30
C THR A 376 -16.31 -8.62 -7.19
N LEU A 377 -15.72 -9.09 -8.29
CA LEU A 377 -14.81 -10.25 -8.26
C LEU A 377 -13.78 -10.15 -7.12
N ALA A 378 -13.09 -9.01 -7.01
CA ALA A 378 -12.19 -8.73 -5.91
C ALA A 378 -12.00 -7.23 -5.67
N SER A 379 -11.82 -6.86 -4.41
CA SER A 379 -11.42 -5.52 -3.99
C SER A 379 -10.05 -5.58 -3.30
N THR A 380 -9.11 -4.76 -3.73
CA THR A 380 -7.77 -4.67 -3.14
C THR A 380 -7.55 -3.28 -2.58
N PHE A 381 -7.18 -3.18 -1.32
CA PHE A 381 -6.73 -1.93 -0.68
C PHE A 381 -5.23 -2.02 -0.46
N SER A 382 -4.49 -0.96 -0.78
CA SER A 382 -3.07 -0.85 -0.48
C SER A 382 -2.76 0.44 0.26
N LEU A 383 -1.89 0.35 1.26
CA LEU A 383 -1.31 1.47 1.98
C LEU A 383 0.21 1.33 1.93
N THR A 384 0.91 2.31 1.38
CA THR A 384 2.38 2.35 1.35
C THR A 384 2.88 3.46 2.26
N VAL A 385 3.78 3.08 3.17
CA VAL A 385 4.51 4.00 4.05
C VAL A 385 5.92 4.14 3.49
N THR A 386 6.38 5.37 3.35
CA THR A 386 7.75 5.70 2.93
C THR A 386 8.42 6.56 4.00
N ALA A 387 9.75 6.57 4.04
CA ALA A 387 10.45 7.61 4.78
C ALA A 387 10.09 8.95 4.13
N GLY A 388 9.63 9.95 4.90
CA GLY A 388 9.30 11.26 4.33
C GLY A 388 10.47 12.24 4.40
N ASP A 389 10.35 13.31 3.62
CA ASP A 389 11.43 14.29 3.44
C ASP A 389 11.66 15.15 4.69
N ARG A 390 12.96 15.41 4.96
CA ARG A 390 13.65 16.42 5.81
C ARG A 390 13.12 16.72 7.23
N ASN A 391 11.89 16.39 7.59
CA ASN A 391 11.25 16.64 8.89
C ASN A 391 10.90 15.36 9.68
N GLY A 392 11.32 14.19 9.19
CA GLY A 392 11.11 12.91 9.90
C GLY A 392 9.65 12.40 9.94
N ALA A 393 8.73 13.02 9.21
CA ALA A 393 7.34 12.56 9.11
C ALA A 393 7.21 11.53 7.97
N ALA A 394 6.68 10.34 8.25
CA ALA A 394 6.47 9.31 7.23
C ALA A 394 5.52 9.75 6.11
N GLY A 395 5.88 9.46 4.86
CA GLY A 395 5.00 9.61 3.71
C GLY A 395 3.99 8.47 3.65
N ILE A 396 2.73 8.78 3.35
CA ILE A 396 1.67 7.77 3.23
C ILE A 396 0.93 7.94 1.91
N SER A 397 0.83 6.84 1.16
CA SER A 397 0.01 6.76 -0.05
C SER A 397 -0.96 5.59 0.06
N GLY A 398 -2.16 5.76 -0.51
CA GLY A 398 -3.23 4.76 -0.45
C GLY A 398 -3.86 4.53 -1.80
N HIS A 399 -4.21 3.28 -2.10
CA HIS A 399 -4.85 2.87 -3.34
C HIS A 399 -5.99 1.89 -3.08
N VAL A 400 -7.02 1.95 -3.92
CA VAL A 400 -8.11 0.96 -3.98
C VAL A 400 -8.26 0.48 -5.41
N ARG A 401 -8.12 -0.82 -5.65
CA ARG A 401 -8.38 -1.46 -6.93
C ARG A 401 -9.63 -2.32 -6.84
N LEU A 402 -10.59 -2.09 -7.73
CA LEU A 402 -11.73 -2.96 -7.95
C LEU A 402 -11.45 -3.82 -9.17
N THR A 403 -11.83 -5.10 -9.10
CA THR A 403 -11.72 -6.05 -10.20
C THR A 403 -13.09 -6.64 -10.47
N GLY A 404 -13.55 -6.59 -11.72
CA GLY A 404 -14.82 -7.17 -12.16
C GLY A 404 -14.65 -8.01 -13.43
N ARG A 405 -15.66 -8.82 -13.76
CA ARG A 405 -15.68 -9.67 -14.96
C ARG A 405 -16.28 -8.98 -16.18
N SER A 406 -16.96 -7.85 -15.97
CA SER A 406 -17.60 -7.07 -17.03
C SER A 406 -17.60 -5.58 -16.70
N ASP A 407 -17.73 -4.72 -17.72
CA ASP A 407 -17.86 -3.28 -17.54
C ASP A 407 -19.08 -2.89 -16.70
N ALA A 408 -20.18 -3.64 -16.83
CA ALA A 408 -21.41 -3.42 -16.07
C ALA A 408 -21.21 -3.69 -14.57
N GLU A 409 -20.57 -4.81 -14.23
CA GLU A 409 -20.21 -5.17 -12.86
C GLU A 409 -19.27 -4.11 -12.28
N LEU A 410 -18.18 -3.79 -13.00
CA LEU A 410 -17.18 -2.82 -12.56
C LEU A 410 -17.78 -1.43 -12.35
N SER A 411 -18.71 -1.01 -13.23
CA SER A 411 -19.42 0.27 -13.11
C SER A 411 -20.34 0.35 -11.90
N ARG A 412 -21.00 -0.76 -11.52
CA ARG A 412 -21.83 -0.85 -10.30
C ARG A 412 -20.95 -0.80 -9.05
N ALA A 413 -19.90 -1.63 -9.02
CA ALA A 413 -18.92 -1.67 -7.94
C ALA A 413 -18.29 -0.29 -7.69
N ARG A 414 -17.95 0.41 -8.77
CA ARG A 414 -17.41 1.77 -8.74
C ARG A 414 -18.33 2.75 -8.01
N ARG A 415 -19.62 2.77 -8.35
CA ARG A 415 -20.60 3.66 -7.71
C ARG A 415 -20.73 3.38 -6.22
N GLN A 416 -20.68 2.11 -5.83
CA GLN A 416 -20.75 1.71 -4.43
C GLN A 416 -19.48 2.11 -3.66
N LEU A 417 -18.29 1.90 -4.24
CA LEU A 417 -17.03 2.38 -3.67
C LEU A 417 -17.04 3.91 -3.48
N GLU A 418 -17.45 4.66 -4.51
CA GLU A 418 -17.53 6.13 -4.44
C GLU A 418 -18.57 6.61 -3.41
N SER A 419 -19.65 5.84 -3.19
CA SER A 419 -20.59 6.10 -2.11
C SER A 419 -19.99 5.86 -0.74
N ALA A 420 -19.33 4.70 -0.54
CA ALA A 420 -18.68 4.34 0.72
C ALA A 420 -17.55 5.32 1.09
N ALA A 421 -16.74 5.72 0.11
CA ALA A 421 -15.67 6.71 0.31
C ALA A 421 -16.23 8.08 0.71
N ARG A 422 -17.31 8.54 0.07
CA ARG A 422 -17.99 9.79 0.45
C ARG A 422 -18.54 9.73 1.87
N ALA A 423 -19.17 8.63 2.26
CA ALA A 423 -19.68 8.42 3.61
C ALA A 423 -18.56 8.47 4.66
N ALA A 424 -17.37 7.95 4.32
CA ALA A 424 -16.19 7.98 5.17
C ALA A 424 -15.34 9.26 5.04
N LYS A 425 -15.81 10.28 4.30
CA LYS A 425 -15.08 11.53 3.99
C LYS A 425 -13.71 11.33 3.31
N LEU A 426 -13.48 10.16 2.72
CA LEU A 426 -12.27 9.80 1.97
C LEU A 426 -12.35 10.38 0.55
N GLY A 427 -11.35 11.15 0.15
CA GLY A 427 -11.22 11.65 -1.23
C GLY A 427 -10.55 10.62 -2.12
N LEU A 428 -11.32 9.95 -2.97
CA LEU A 428 -10.80 9.04 -3.99
C LEU A 428 -10.71 9.73 -5.36
N VAL A 429 -9.62 9.45 -6.08
CA VAL A 429 -9.39 9.92 -7.46
C VAL A 429 -9.14 8.70 -8.33
N ARG A 430 -9.95 8.49 -9.37
CA ARG A 430 -9.72 7.41 -10.33
C ARG A 430 -8.49 7.74 -11.17
N LEU A 431 -7.58 6.78 -11.30
CA LEU A 431 -6.29 6.96 -11.98
C LEU A 431 -6.45 6.83 -13.51
N ASP A 432 -7.25 7.69 -14.13
CA ASP A 432 -7.47 7.66 -15.58
C ASP A 432 -6.14 7.85 -16.32
N ARG A 433 -5.81 6.91 -17.24
CA ARG A 433 -4.55 6.78 -17.98
C ARG A 433 -3.35 6.38 -17.13
N GLU A 434 -3.57 6.03 -15.87
CA GLU A 434 -2.56 5.56 -14.93
C GLU A 434 -3.06 4.28 -14.22
N GLN A 435 -3.81 3.46 -14.96
CA GLN A 435 -4.44 2.26 -14.41
C GLN A 435 -3.42 1.15 -14.19
N LEU A 436 -2.43 1.03 -15.08
CA LEU A 436 -1.33 0.10 -14.90
C LEU A 436 -0.44 0.49 -13.70
N PRO A 437 0.08 1.73 -13.59
CA PRO A 437 0.77 2.18 -12.36
C PRO A 437 -0.06 1.99 -11.10
N GLY A 438 -1.37 2.30 -11.15
CA GLY A 438 -2.27 2.05 -10.04
C GLY A 438 -2.38 0.56 -9.69
N ALA A 439 -2.46 -0.32 -10.70
CA ALA A 439 -2.48 -1.75 -10.49
C ALA A 439 -1.17 -2.23 -9.82
N VAL A 440 -0.01 -1.78 -10.30
CA VAL A 440 1.30 -2.10 -9.68
C VAL A 440 1.36 -1.62 -8.23
N ALA A 441 0.89 -0.40 -7.95
CA ALA A 441 0.82 0.15 -6.59
C ALA A 441 -0.13 -0.61 -5.64
N THR A 442 -0.88 -1.59 -6.14
CA THR A 442 -1.73 -2.49 -5.34
C THR A 442 -1.26 -3.96 -5.37
N LEU A 443 -0.20 -4.27 -6.11
CA LEU A 443 0.51 -5.55 -5.98
C LEU A 443 1.38 -5.52 -4.72
N PRO A 444 1.62 -6.67 -4.05
CA PRO A 444 2.53 -6.76 -2.90
C PRO A 444 4.00 -6.66 -3.34
N LEU A 445 4.38 -5.49 -3.88
CA LEU A 445 5.70 -5.18 -4.42
C LEU A 445 6.36 -3.98 -3.70
N GLY A 446 5.80 -3.53 -2.58
CA GLY A 446 6.24 -2.35 -1.84
C GLY A 446 5.87 -1.04 -2.53
N GLY A 447 4.75 -1.00 -3.25
CA GLY A 447 4.31 0.22 -3.94
C GLY A 447 5.23 0.63 -5.09
N ALA A 448 5.82 -0.35 -5.78
CA ALA A 448 6.56 -0.18 -7.03
C ALA A 448 5.78 0.69 -8.04
N ARG A 449 6.51 1.43 -8.89
CA ARG A 449 5.96 2.48 -9.75
C ARG A 449 6.49 2.43 -11.16
#